data_AF-A0A1J5VN15-F1
#
_entry.id   AF-A0A1J5VN15-F1
#
_cell.length_a   1.000
_cell.length_b   1.000
_cell.length_c   1.000
_cell.angle_alpha   90.00
_cell.angle_beta   90.00
_cell.angle_gamma   90.00
#
_symmetry.space_group_name_H-M   'P 1'
#
loop_
_entity.id
_entity.type
_entity.pdbx_description
1 polymer ?
#
loop_
_entity_poly.entity_id
_entity_poly.type
_entity_poly.pdbx_seq_one_letter_code
_entity_poly.pdbx_strand_id
1 'polypeptide(L)'
;MNRKALGALAAYCCVVIALTMCKAFFRIGYLWDPANQRRRGLSLQPLAELHDAQSWFAPLFGYGGNIAFFIPVGVLAYVAFRDARWAALFGFGLSVAVETGQYLFALGYSDIDDLLMNTVGTLVGVGIARACGPRLHSFWIVLGYTVPLCFLGLMLAGERLGDPTKVTEVY
;
A
#
# COMPACT_ATOMS: atom_id res chain seq x y z
N MET A 1 21.69 5.90 10.41
CA MET A 1 20.64 5.03 9.83
C MET A 1 20.28 3.95 10.84
N ASN A 2 18.99 3.77 11.17
CA ASN A 2 18.54 2.75 12.14
C ASN A 2 18.29 1.41 11.42
N ARG A 3 19.16 0.40 11.66
CA ARG A 3 19.09 -0.90 10.98
C ARG A 3 17.79 -1.68 11.25
N LYS A 4 17.25 -1.58 12.46
CA LYS A 4 15.98 -2.27 12.82
C LYS A 4 14.81 -1.69 12.05
N ALA A 5 14.77 -0.36 11.93
CA ALA A 5 13.76 0.35 11.15
C ALA A 5 13.90 0.08 9.64
N LEU A 6 15.13 -0.03 9.14
CA LEU A 6 15.36 -0.39 7.74
C LEU A 6 14.83 -1.81 7.42
N GLY A 7 15.05 -2.78 8.31
CA GLY A 7 14.49 -4.13 8.15
C GLY A 7 12.96 -4.15 8.22
N ALA A 8 12.36 -3.37 9.13
CA ALA A 8 10.90 -3.24 9.22
C ALA A 8 10.31 -2.56 7.97
N LEU A 9 10.98 -1.51 7.46
CA LEU A 9 10.63 -0.85 6.21
C LEU A 9 10.66 -1.84 5.04
N ALA A 10 11.74 -2.60 4.90
CA ALA A 10 11.87 -3.60 3.84
C ALA A 10 10.77 -4.68 3.93
N ALA A 11 10.48 -5.19 5.14
CA ALA A 11 9.42 -6.15 5.35
C ALA A 11 8.03 -5.59 4.98
N TYR A 12 7.75 -4.34 5.35
CA TYR A 12 6.51 -3.66 4.97
C TYR A 12 6.44 -3.39 3.46
N CYS A 13 7.55 -3.01 2.81
CA CYS A 13 7.59 -2.88 1.34
C CYS A 13 7.24 -4.19 0.63
N CYS A 14 7.62 -5.35 1.17
CA CYS A 14 7.18 -6.64 0.62
C CYS A 14 5.65 -6.79 0.69
N VAL A 15 5.00 -6.30 1.75
CA VAL A 15 3.52 -6.28 1.86
C VAL A 15 2.93 -5.33 0.82
N VAL A 16 3.50 -4.13 0.65
CA VAL A 16 3.07 -3.18 -0.39
C VAL A 16 3.11 -3.82 -1.76
N ILE A 17 4.26 -4.37 -2.16
CA ILE A 17 4.45 -5.03 -3.46
C ILE A 17 3.48 -6.22 -3.60
N ALA A 18 3.30 -7.02 -2.54
CA ALA A 18 2.39 -8.15 -2.59
C ALA A 18 0.94 -7.73 -2.83
N LEU A 19 0.45 -6.71 -2.11
CA LEU A 19 -0.93 -6.23 -2.21
C LEU A 19 -1.21 -5.36 -3.44
N THR A 20 -0.20 -4.79 -4.09
CA THR A 20 -0.41 -3.98 -5.31
C THR A 20 -0.14 -4.77 -6.58
N MET A 21 0.92 -5.58 -6.62
CA MET A 21 1.35 -6.29 -7.83
C MET A 21 1.02 -7.78 -7.81
N CYS A 22 1.03 -8.42 -6.63
CA CYS A 22 0.94 -9.87 -6.56
C CYS A 22 -0.48 -10.42 -6.31
N LYS A 23 -1.52 -9.57 -6.26
CA LYS A 23 -2.91 -10.00 -6.03
C LYS A 23 -3.38 -11.08 -7.03
N ALA A 24 -2.78 -11.15 -8.21
CA ALA A 24 -3.05 -12.18 -9.21
C ALA A 24 -2.54 -13.59 -8.83
N PHE A 25 -1.71 -13.72 -7.80
CA PHE A 25 -1.04 -14.97 -7.43
C PHE A 25 -1.49 -15.56 -6.09
N PHE A 26 -2.30 -14.85 -5.31
CA PHE A 26 -2.82 -15.35 -4.03
C PHE A 26 -4.23 -14.84 -3.75
N ARG A 27 -4.90 -15.53 -2.83
CA ARG A 27 -6.22 -15.16 -2.29
C ARG A 27 -6.13 -15.05 -0.78
N ILE A 28 -6.87 -14.11 -0.23
CA ILE A 28 -7.17 -14.03 1.21
C ILE A 28 -8.69 -14.08 1.31
N GLY A 29 -9.24 -15.24 1.68
CA GLY A 29 -10.66 -15.55 1.51
C GLY A 29 -11.10 -15.31 0.07
N TYR A 30 -12.13 -14.48 -0.10
CA TYR A 30 -12.65 -14.03 -1.40
C TYR A 30 -12.68 -12.50 -1.51
N LEU A 31 -11.69 -11.81 -0.91
CA LEU A 31 -11.60 -10.34 -0.91
C LEU A 31 -11.40 -9.75 -2.31
N TRP A 32 -10.76 -10.49 -3.21
CA TRP A 32 -10.63 -10.15 -4.62
C TRP A 32 -10.58 -11.44 -5.44
N ASP A 33 -10.91 -11.32 -6.72
CA ASP A 33 -10.68 -12.40 -7.67
C ASP A 33 -9.33 -12.21 -8.40
N PRO A 34 -8.35 -13.12 -8.24
CA PRO A 34 -7.07 -13.07 -8.93
C PRO A 34 -7.19 -13.06 -10.45
N ALA A 35 -8.24 -13.67 -11.02
CA ALA A 35 -8.46 -13.67 -12.47
C ALA A 35 -8.69 -12.25 -13.00
N ASN A 36 -9.33 -11.39 -12.19
CA ASN A 36 -9.59 -10.00 -12.53
C ASN A 36 -8.39 -9.06 -12.33
N GLN A 37 -7.30 -9.52 -11.73
CA GLN A 37 -6.12 -8.68 -11.47
C GLN A 37 -5.11 -8.67 -12.62
N ARG A 38 -5.21 -9.63 -13.56
CA ARG A 38 -4.34 -9.69 -14.75
C ARG A 38 -4.87 -8.77 -15.85
N ARG A 39 -4.75 -7.48 -15.62
CA ARG A 39 -5.16 -6.43 -16.55
C ARG A 39 -3.99 -5.47 -16.75
N ARG A 40 -4.01 -4.76 -17.87
CA ARG A 40 -3.09 -3.66 -18.15
C ARG A 40 -3.93 -2.44 -18.46
N GLY A 41 -4.00 -1.54 -17.50
CA GLY A 41 -4.64 -0.24 -17.68
C GLY A 41 -3.72 0.88 -17.22
N LEU A 42 -3.98 2.08 -17.71
CA LEU A 42 -3.23 3.29 -17.40
C LEU A 42 -4.19 4.47 -17.34
N SER A 43 -4.29 5.11 -16.18
CA SER A 43 -4.89 6.43 -16.02
C SER A 43 -3.81 7.46 -15.75
N LEU A 44 -3.79 8.51 -16.57
CA LEU A 44 -2.92 9.67 -16.37
C LEU A 44 -3.73 10.93 -16.04
N GLN A 45 -5.04 10.79 -15.83
CA GLN A 45 -5.92 11.90 -15.50
C GLN A 45 -5.92 12.10 -13.98
N PRO A 46 -5.38 13.21 -13.47
CA PRO A 46 -5.38 13.45 -12.04
C PRO A 46 -6.81 13.72 -11.56
N LEU A 47 -7.12 13.19 -10.39
CA LEU A 47 -8.40 13.30 -9.70
C LEU A 47 -9.58 12.77 -10.52
N ALA A 48 -9.33 11.76 -11.37
CA ALA A 48 -10.36 11.16 -12.22
C ALA A 48 -11.47 10.52 -11.37
N GLU A 49 -11.11 9.86 -10.29
CA GLU A 49 -12.06 9.17 -9.40
C GLU A 49 -13.04 10.15 -8.75
N LEU A 50 -12.61 11.38 -8.43
CA LEU A 50 -13.52 12.41 -7.91
C LEU A 50 -14.50 12.94 -8.96
N HIS A 51 -14.05 13.00 -10.21
CA HIS A 51 -14.87 13.50 -11.31
C HIS A 51 -15.92 12.47 -11.77
N ASP A 52 -15.53 11.19 -11.80
CA ASP A 52 -16.36 10.11 -12.34
C ASP A 52 -17.19 9.39 -11.25
N ALA A 53 -16.94 9.72 -9.97
CA ALA A 53 -17.61 9.11 -8.83
C ALA A 53 -19.13 9.30 -8.84
N GLN A 54 -19.84 8.18 -8.93
CA GLN A 54 -21.29 8.10 -8.68
C GLN A 54 -21.61 8.14 -7.18
N SER A 55 -20.63 7.95 -6.30
CA SER A 55 -20.79 7.99 -4.85
C SER A 55 -19.54 8.56 -4.16
N TRP A 56 -19.74 9.23 -3.01
CA TRP A 56 -18.64 9.75 -2.20
C TRP A 56 -17.77 8.65 -1.57
N PHE A 57 -18.28 7.42 -1.49
CA PHE A 57 -17.58 6.31 -0.86
C PHE A 57 -16.40 5.80 -1.70
N ALA A 58 -16.55 5.78 -3.04
CA ALA A 58 -15.52 5.23 -3.91
C ALA A 58 -14.19 6.02 -3.83
N PRO A 59 -14.17 7.36 -3.99
CA PRO A 59 -12.93 8.13 -3.85
C PRO A 59 -12.39 8.13 -2.43
N LEU A 60 -13.25 8.09 -1.41
CA LEU A 60 -12.80 7.98 -0.03
C LEU A 60 -12.05 6.67 0.22
N PHE A 61 -12.58 5.56 -0.30
CA PHE A 61 -11.97 4.26 -0.14
C PHE A 61 -10.70 4.09 -0.98
N GLY A 62 -10.72 4.53 -2.24
CA GLY A 62 -9.55 4.51 -3.13
C GLY A 62 -8.43 5.40 -2.60
N TYR A 63 -8.66 6.71 -2.59
CA TYR A 63 -7.63 7.68 -2.19
C TYR A 63 -7.25 7.56 -0.72
N GLY A 64 -8.24 7.44 0.17
CA GLY A 64 -7.99 7.27 1.60
C GLY A 64 -7.26 5.97 1.89
N GLY A 65 -7.57 4.90 1.16
CA GLY A 65 -6.88 3.62 1.24
C GLY A 65 -5.39 3.74 0.88
N ASN A 66 -5.07 4.36 -0.25
CA ASN A 66 -3.69 4.57 -0.70
C ASN A 66 -2.88 5.47 0.25
N ILE A 67 -3.47 6.59 0.71
CA ILE A 67 -2.84 7.44 1.73
C ILE A 67 -2.54 6.62 2.99
N ALA A 68 -3.55 5.93 3.53
CA ALA A 68 -3.40 5.15 4.76
C ALA A 68 -2.36 4.02 4.59
N PHE A 69 -2.31 3.39 3.42
CA PHE A 69 -1.40 2.29 3.13
C PHE A 69 0.07 2.72 3.08
N PHE A 70 0.35 3.96 2.67
CA PHE A 70 1.70 4.53 2.62
C PHE A 70 2.12 5.32 3.88
N ILE A 71 1.22 5.60 4.83
CA ILE A 71 1.60 6.19 6.12
C ILE A 71 2.70 5.38 6.82
N PRO A 72 2.60 4.04 6.97
CA PRO A 72 3.66 3.25 7.59
C PRO A 72 4.99 3.32 6.82
N VAL A 73 4.97 3.42 5.49
CA VAL A 73 6.18 3.61 4.66
C VAL A 73 6.85 4.92 5.07
N GLY A 74 6.10 6.02 5.13
CA GLY A 74 6.62 7.33 5.53
C GLY A 74 7.21 7.34 6.95
N VAL A 75 6.50 6.72 7.91
CA VAL A 75 6.97 6.61 9.29
C VAL A 75 8.27 5.81 9.36
N LEU A 76 8.28 4.59 8.81
CA LEU A 76 9.43 3.68 8.88
C LEU A 76 10.64 4.23 8.12
N ALA A 77 10.43 4.84 6.95
CA ALA A 77 11.47 5.49 6.17
C ALA A 77 12.08 6.68 6.93
N TYR A 78 11.26 7.53 7.56
CA TYR A 78 11.77 8.61 8.40
C TYR A 78 12.57 8.08 9.59
N VAL A 79 12.09 7.05 10.28
CA VAL A 79 12.82 6.46 11.42
C VAL A 79 14.14 5.81 10.96
N ALA A 80 14.17 5.21 9.77
CA ALA A 80 15.36 4.58 9.19
C ALA A 80 16.41 5.62 8.76
N PHE A 81 16.01 6.60 7.95
CA PHE A 81 16.91 7.59 7.33
C PHE A 81 17.17 8.80 8.23
N ARG A 82 16.23 9.15 9.11
CA ARG A 82 16.22 10.35 9.96
C ARG A 82 16.22 11.67 9.18
N ASP A 83 15.86 11.64 7.91
CA ASP A 83 15.73 12.80 7.05
C ASP A 83 14.40 12.70 6.27
N ALA A 84 13.61 13.77 6.36
CA ALA A 84 12.28 13.83 5.73
C ALA A 84 12.35 13.80 4.20
N ARG A 85 13.39 14.39 3.60
CA ARG A 85 13.59 14.43 2.14
C ARG A 85 13.88 13.03 1.61
N TRP A 86 14.78 12.29 2.27
CA TRP A 86 15.07 10.91 1.89
C TRP A 86 13.88 9.97 2.09
N ALA A 87 13.09 10.18 3.15
CA ALA A 87 11.86 9.41 3.35
C ALA A 87 10.81 9.69 2.28
N ALA A 88 10.62 10.96 1.91
CA ALA A 88 9.69 11.36 0.84
C ALA A 88 10.13 10.82 -0.53
N LEU A 89 11.41 10.96 -0.89
CA LEU A 89 11.97 10.42 -2.13
C LEU A 89 11.85 8.91 -2.19
N PHE A 90 12.04 8.21 -1.08
CA PHE A 90 11.87 6.77 -1.00
C PHE A 90 10.41 6.36 -1.24
N GLY A 91 9.44 6.99 -0.56
CA GLY A 91 8.02 6.65 -0.73
C GLY A 91 7.51 6.97 -2.14
N PHE A 92 7.88 8.14 -2.68
CA PHE A 92 7.59 8.50 -4.07
C PHE A 92 8.21 7.49 -5.06
N GLY A 93 9.50 7.17 -4.89
CA GLY A 93 10.20 6.21 -5.75
C GLY A 93 9.62 4.80 -5.66
N LEU A 94 9.21 4.35 -4.47
CA LEU A 94 8.52 3.08 -4.27
C LEU A 94 7.19 3.07 -5.04
N SER A 95 6.40 4.14 -4.94
CA SER A 95 5.14 4.23 -5.66
C SER A 95 5.34 4.25 -7.17
N VAL A 96 6.30 5.02 -7.69
CA VAL A 96 6.65 5.00 -9.13
C VAL A 96 7.03 3.58 -9.57
N ALA A 97 7.82 2.86 -8.78
CA ALA A 97 8.25 1.51 -9.09
C ALA A 97 7.06 0.52 -9.10
N VAL A 98 6.12 0.65 -8.17
CA VAL A 98 4.88 -0.14 -8.14
C VAL A 98 4.03 0.13 -9.37
N GLU A 99 3.70 1.40 -9.64
CA GLU A 99 2.88 1.81 -10.80
C GLU A 99 3.49 1.34 -12.12
N THR A 100 4.79 1.60 -12.30
CA THR A 100 5.53 1.18 -13.50
C THR A 100 5.53 -0.34 -13.61
N GLY A 101 5.74 -1.06 -12.51
CA GLY A 101 5.71 -2.52 -12.48
C GLY A 101 4.34 -3.08 -12.83
N GLN A 102 3.26 -2.52 -12.29
CA GLN A 102 1.89 -2.94 -12.60
C GLN A 102 1.61 -2.81 -14.10
N TYR A 103 2.00 -1.69 -14.71
CA TYR A 103 1.82 -1.48 -16.15
C TYR A 103 2.69 -2.42 -16.99
N LEU A 104 4.00 -2.51 -16.71
CA LEU A 104 4.95 -3.29 -17.51
C LEU A 104 4.64 -4.80 -17.47
N PHE A 105 4.23 -5.32 -16.32
CA PHE A 105 3.97 -6.75 -16.14
C PHE A 105 2.48 -7.13 -16.30
N ALA A 106 1.61 -6.18 -16.67
CA ALA A 106 0.16 -6.40 -16.79
C ALA A 106 -0.47 -7.00 -15.51
N LEU A 107 -0.05 -6.45 -14.36
CA LEU A 107 -0.44 -6.90 -13.02
C LEU A 107 -1.51 -6.00 -12.38
N GLY A 108 -2.07 -5.06 -13.14
CA GLY A 108 -3.08 -4.15 -12.62
C GLY A 108 -3.32 -2.92 -13.48
N TYR A 109 -4.01 -1.98 -12.86
CA TYR A 109 -4.30 -0.67 -13.43
C TYR A 109 -3.33 0.31 -12.79
N SER A 110 -2.48 0.96 -13.60
CA SER A 110 -1.59 2.00 -13.10
C SER A 110 -2.32 3.34 -13.12
N ASP A 111 -2.24 4.09 -12.03
CA ASP A 111 -2.95 5.34 -11.86
C ASP A 111 -2.03 6.45 -11.30
N ILE A 112 -2.09 7.62 -11.93
CA ILE A 112 -1.41 8.81 -11.42
C ILE A 112 -1.95 9.21 -10.05
N ASP A 113 -3.24 8.95 -9.77
CA ASP A 113 -3.84 9.24 -8.47
C ASP A 113 -3.25 8.35 -7.37
N ASP A 114 -2.99 7.07 -7.65
CA ASP A 114 -2.33 6.17 -6.71
C ASP A 114 -0.93 6.71 -6.35
N LEU A 115 -0.15 7.16 -7.35
CA LEU A 115 1.14 7.81 -7.12
C LEU A 115 1.04 9.04 -6.22
N LEU A 116 0.06 9.91 -6.47
CA LEU A 116 -0.17 11.13 -5.69
C LEU A 116 -0.57 10.78 -4.25
N MET A 117 -1.54 9.89 -4.08
CA MET A 117 -2.08 9.50 -2.77
C MET A 117 -1.04 8.75 -1.92
N ASN A 118 -0.25 7.87 -2.53
CA ASN A 118 0.85 7.18 -1.86
C ASN A 118 1.95 8.17 -1.42
N THR A 119 2.24 9.18 -2.23
CA THR A 119 3.18 10.24 -1.89
C THR A 119 2.66 11.09 -0.72
N VAL A 120 1.39 11.47 -0.74
CA VAL A 120 0.73 12.19 0.36
C VAL A 120 0.76 11.34 1.64
N GLY A 121 0.41 10.05 1.57
CA GLY A 121 0.50 9.10 2.68
C GLY A 121 1.90 9.04 3.29
N THR A 122 2.93 9.00 2.44
CA THR A 122 4.33 9.04 2.88
C THR A 122 4.62 10.32 3.66
N LEU A 123 4.22 11.49 3.14
CA LEU A 123 4.45 12.78 3.80
C LEU A 123 3.71 12.88 5.15
N VAL A 124 2.48 12.38 5.22
CA VAL A 124 1.71 12.27 6.47
C VAL A 124 2.46 11.38 7.47
N GLY A 125 2.95 10.21 7.03
CA GLY A 125 3.75 9.32 7.86
C GLY A 125 5.03 9.96 8.41
N VAL A 126 5.74 10.74 7.58
CA VAL A 126 6.89 11.54 8.03
C VAL A 126 6.47 12.56 9.10
N GLY A 127 5.35 13.25 8.89
CA GLY A 127 4.79 14.19 9.86
C GLY A 127 4.47 13.53 11.21
N ILE A 128 3.82 12.37 11.18
CA ILE A 128 3.50 11.56 12.38
C ILE A 128 4.79 11.18 13.11
N ALA A 129 5.79 10.65 12.40
CA ALA A 129 7.04 10.22 13.02
C ALA A 129 7.78 11.39 13.70
N ARG A 130 7.74 12.59 13.10
CA ARG A 130 8.30 13.82 13.68
C ARG A 130 7.53 14.28 14.92
N ALA A 131 6.20 14.27 14.87
CA ALA A 131 5.35 14.75 15.96
C ALA A 131 5.36 13.82 17.18
N CYS A 132 5.31 12.50 16.96
CA CYS A 132 5.29 11.48 18.00
C CYS A 132 6.64 11.29 18.71
N GLY A 133 7.74 11.72 18.08
CA GLY A 133 9.08 11.68 18.63
C GLY A 133 9.68 10.27 18.84
N PRO A 134 10.90 10.18 19.39
CA PRO A 134 11.67 8.94 19.42
C PRO A 134 11.06 7.79 20.24
N ARG A 135 10.20 8.10 21.21
CA ARG A 135 9.59 7.09 22.09
C ARG A 135 8.67 6.13 21.32
N LEU A 136 7.96 6.64 20.32
CA LEU A 136 7.06 5.84 19.50
C LEU A 136 7.78 5.11 18.34
N HIS A 137 9.07 5.37 18.11
CA HIS A 137 9.81 4.68 17.05
C HIS A 137 9.85 3.16 17.25
N SER A 138 10.04 2.71 18.49
CA SER A 138 10.05 1.27 18.80
C SER A 138 8.70 0.62 18.50
N PHE A 139 7.60 1.30 18.82
CA PHE A 139 6.25 0.84 18.50
C PHE A 139 6.06 0.65 17.00
N TRP A 140 6.44 1.65 16.19
CA TRP A 140 6.32 1.56 14.73
C TRP A 140 7.21 0.49 14.12
N ILE A 141 8.43 0.29 14.63
CA ILE A 141 9.32 -0.78 14.18
C ILE A 141 8.70 -2.15 14.47
N VAL A 142 8.15 -2.35 15.67
CA VAL A 142 7.47 -3.61 16.02
C VAL A 142 6.28 -3.83 15.10
N LEU A 143 5.42 -2.82 14.92
CA LEU A 143 4.28 -2.90 14.01
C LEU A 143 4.71 -3.23 12.57
N GLY A 144 5.82 -2.63 12.10
CA GLY A 144 6.38 -2.89 10.78
C GLY A 144 6.85 -4.33 10.56
N TYR A 145 7.15 -5.09 11.61
CA TYR A 145 7.37 -6.54 11.52
C TYR A 145 6.10 -7.35 11.76
N THR A 146 5.24 -6.92 12.68
CA THR A 146 4.00 -7.63 13.00
C THR A 146 3.03 -7.66 11.82
N VAL A 147 2.86 -6.54 11.11
CA VAL A 147 1.93 -6.47 9.96
C VAL A 147 2.31 -7.47 8.85
N PRO A 148 3.56 -7.57 8.38
CA PRO A 148 3.97 -8.61 7.43
C PRO A 148 3.74 -10.04 7.94
N LEU A 149 3.95 -10.31 9.23
CA LEU A 149 3.70 -11.63 9.81
C LEU A 149 2.20 -11.97 9.83
N CYS A 150 1.35 -11.02 10.24
CA CYS A 150 -0.09 -11.18 10.18
C CYS A 150 -0.56 -11.38 8.73
N PHE A 151 -0.03 -10.57 7.81
CA PHE A 151 -0.32 -10.69 6.38
C PHE A 151 0.06 -12.07 5.83
N LEU A 152 1.24 -12.58 6.18
CA LEU A 152 1.67 -13.93 5.80
C LEU A 152 0.72 -14.99 6.35
N GLY A 153 0.30 -14.87 7.61
CA GLY A 153 -0.70 -15.77 8.20
C GLY A 153 -2.03 -15.76 7.45
N LEU A 154 -2.50 -14.58 7.04
CA LEU A 154 -3.72 -14.42 6.23
C LEU A 154 -3.55 -15.06 4.84
N MET A 155 -2.40 -14.87 4.18
CA MET A 155 -2.09 -15.50 2.89
C MET A 155 -2.06 -17.03 3.00
N LEU A 156 -1.47 -17.56 4.08
CA LEU A 156 -1.39 -19.01 4.31
C LEU A 156 -2.75 -19.63 4.63
N ALA A 157 -3.61 -18.91 5.32
CA ALA A 157 -4.99 -19.35 5.55
C ALA A 157 -5.80 -19.38 4.24
N GLY A 158 -5.50 -18.47 3.32
CA GLY A 158 -6.02 -18.50 1.95
C GLY A 158 -7.55 -18.48 1.92
N GLU A 159 -8.15 -19.37 1.14
CA GLU A 159 -9.61 -19.47 0.96
C GLU A 159 -10.36 -19.90 2.23
N ARG A 160 -9.68 -20.49 3.23
CA ARG A 160 -10.31 -20.96 4.48
C ARG A 160 -10.93 -19.83 5.30
N LEU A 161 -10.54 -18.58 5.04
CA LEU A 161 -11.07 -17.39 5.71
C LEU A 161 -12.40 -16.89 5.13
N GLY A 162 -12.83 -17.41 3.98
CA GLY A 162 -14.00 -16.92 3.26
C GLY A 162 -15.08 -17.99 3.07
N ASP A 163 -16.30 -17.52 2.82
CA ASP A 163 -17.42 -18.35 2.40
C ASP A 163 -17.80 -17.95 0.96
N PRO A 164 -17.64 -18.83 -0.04
CA PRO A 164 -17.90 -18.50 -1.43
C PRO A 164 -19.37 -18.14 -1.68
N THR A 165 -20.30 -18.59 -0.83
CA THR A 165 -21.73 -18.30 -0.98
C THR A 165 -22.09 -16.84 -0.65
N LYS A 166 -21.19 -16.11 0.01
CA LYS A 166 -21.37 -14.71 0.39
C LYS A 166 -20.70 -13.73 -0.57
N VAL A 167 -20.09 -14.23 -1.65
CA VAL A 167 -19.45 -13.39 -2.67
C VAL A 167 -20.54 -12.80 -3.57
N THR A 168 -20.69 -11.48 -3.53
CA THR A 168 -21.58 -10.75 -4.43
C THR A 168 -20.83 -10.40 -5.71
N GLU A 169 -21.35 -10.81 -6.86
CA GLU A 169 -20.84 -10.33 -8.14
C GLU A 169 -21.25 -8.87 -8.34
N VAL A 170 -20.26 -7.99 -8.37
CA VAL A 170 -20.45 -6.58 -8.73
C VAL A 170 -20.27 -6.49 -10.25
N TYR A 171 -21.40 -6.48 -10.97
CA TYR A 171 -21.44 -6.24 -12.42
C TYR A 171 -21.30 -4.75 -12.74
#